data_AF-A0A821K1T8-F1
#
_entry.id   AF-A0A821K1T8-F1
#
_cell.length_a   1.000
_cell.length_b   1.000
_cell.length_c   1.000
_cell.angle_alpha   90.00
_cell.angle_beta   90.00
_cell.angle_gamma   90.00
#
_symmetry.space_group_name_H-M   'P 1'
#
loop_
_entity.id
_entity.type
_entity.pdbx_description
1 polymer ?
#
loop_
_entity_poly.entity_id
_entity_poly.type
_entity_poly.pdbx_seq_one_letter_code
_entity_poly.pdbx_strand_id
1 'polypeptide(L)'
;SVRRVIDYYFKQGPNKGKSKGLVEICKDLGVKLPDKVKLEEIHEILSKHPAFKNVTKLEMLARKYNTKIIFCPKYHCELNAIEGLWCNQKAFVRSRTDQSFDKMIKLIEDSRTHFVERNIALKLFRRFWRSIEAYSQGQTYADVLQLFFSQLCKTSIQSHR
;
A
#
# COMPACT_ATOMS: atom_id res chain seq x y z
N SER A 1 -30.58 2.79 16.77
CA SER A 1 -29.58 1.79 17.19
C SER A 1 -28.29 2.51 17.54
N VAL A 2 -27.84 2.44 18.80
CA VAL A 2 -26.65 3.14 19.30
C VAL A 2 -25.41 2.54 18.62
N ARG A 3 -24.71 3.32 17.80
CA ARG A 3 -23.44 2.91 17.17
C ARG A 3 -22.42 2.66 18.27
N ARG A 4 -22.09 1.39 18.54
CA ARG A 4 -20.89 1.06 19.31
C ARG A 4 -19.67 1.33 18.43
N VAL A 5 -18.95 2.41 18.74
CA VAL A 5 -17.62 2.65 18.17
C VAL A 5 -16.69 1.60 18.75
N ILE A 6 -16.09 0.76 17.91
CA ILE A 6 -15.08 -0.21 18.35
C ILE A 6 -13.78 0.57 18.56
N ASP A 7 -13.27 0.56 19.79
CA ASP A 7 -11.91 1.04 20.05
C ASP A 7 -10.91 -0.05 19.68
N TYR A 8 -10.07 0.24 18.69
CA TYR A 8 -9.00 -0.65 18.24
C TYR A 8 -7.80 -0.69 19.21
N TYR A 9 -7.84 0.11 20.28
CA TYR A 9 -6.77 0.21 21.28
C TYR A 9 -7.32 -0.04 22.69
N PHE A 10 -6.51 -0.61 23.57
CA PHE A 10 -6.86 -0.71 24.98
C PHE A 10 -6.86 0.69 25.61
N LYS A 11 -8.00 1.09 26.19
CA LYS A 11 -8.14 2.40 26.86
C LYS A 11 -7.48 2.44 28.24
N GLN A 12 -7.37 1.29 28.90
CA GLN A 12 -6.93 1.16 30.29
C GLN A 12 -6.14 -0.15 30.48
N GLY A 13 -5.52 -0.30 31.65
CA GLY A 13 -4.78 -1.51 32.03
C GLY A 13 -3.35 -1.58 31.46
N PRO A 14 -2.66 -2.72 31.65
CA PRO A 14 -1.24 -2.88 31.33
C PRO A 14 -0.95 -2.79 29.82
N ASN A 15 -1.96 -2.94 28.97
CA ASN A 15 -1.85 -2.82 27.52
C ASN A 15 -2.35 -1.46 26.98
N LYS A 16 -2.59 -0.46 27.83
CA LYS A 16 -3.08 0.86 27.41
C LYS A 16 -2.25 1.42 26.25
N GLY A 17 -2.93 1.86 25.18
CA GLY A 17 -2.31 2.40 23.98
C GLY A 17 -1.77 1.36 22.98
N LYS A 18 -1.78 0.07 23.32
CA LYS A 18 -1.50 -1.01 22.36
C LYS A 18 -2.76 -1.36 21.55
N SER A 19 -2.56 -1.82 20.31
CA SER A 19 -3.65 -2.30 19.47
C SER A 19 -4.21 -3.60 19.99
N LYS A 20 -5.53 -3.76 19.86
CA LYS A 20 -6.22 -5.02 20.16
C LYS A 20 -6.00 -6.02 19.03
N GLY A 21 -5.75 -7.27 19.39
CA GLY A 21 -5.80 -8.39 18.46
C GLY A 21 -7.24 -8.73 18.05
N LEU A 22 -7.41 -9.53 17.00
CA LEU A 22 -8.74 -9.89 16.48
C LEU A 22 -9.61 -10.63 17.50
N VAL A 23 -8.99 -11.45 18.36
CA VAL A 23 -9.71 -12.17 19.44
C VAL A 23 -10.33 -11.20 20.45
N GLU A 24 -9.61 -10.16 20.82
CA GLU A 24 -10.11 -9.12 21.75
C GLU A 24 -11.23 -8.31 21.10
N ILE A 25 -11.11 -8.02 19.80
CA ILE A 25 -12.17 -7.38 19.02
C ILE A 25 -13.43 -8.27 18.97
N CYS A 26 -13.29 -9.59 18.80
CA CYS A 26 -14.42 -10.52 18.86
C CYS A 26 -15.12 -10.47 20.22
N LYS A 27 -14.36 -10.45 21.32
CA LYS A 27 -14.91 -10.33 22.69
C LYS A 27 -15.70 -9.03 22.87
N ASP A 28 -15.13 -7.90 22.44
CA ASP A 28 -15.80 -6.59 22.51
C ASP A 28 -17.10 -6.54 21.70
N LEU A 29 -17.15 -7.30 20.61
CA LEU A 29 -18.32 -7.43 19.74
C LEU A 29 -19.32 -8.50 20.20
N GLY A 30 -19.01 -9.26 21.26
CA GLY A 30 -19.85 -10.36 21.72
C GLY A 30 -19.90 -11.55 20.76
N VAL A 31 -18.90 -11.69 19.88
CA VAL A 31 -18.77 -12.81 18.95
C VAL A 31 -18.12 -13.98 19.67
N LYS A 32 -18.85 -15.10 19.79
CA LYS A 32 -18.32 -16.35 20.36
C LYS A 32 -17.36 -17.00 19.36
N LEU A 33 -16.14 -17.26 19.79
CA LEU A 33 -15.14 -18.00 19.03
C LEU A 33 -15.06 -19.45 19.53
N PRO A 34 -14.79 -20.44 18.65
CA PRO A 34 -14.43 -21.80 19.06
C PRO A 34 -13.12 -21.83 19.87
N ASP A 35 -12.93 -22.86 20.70
CA ASP A 35 -11.72 -23.05 21.53
C ASP A 35 -10.43 -23.20 20.70
N LYS A 36 -10.55 -23.74 19.48
CA LYS A 36 -9.49 -23.77 18.47
C LYS A 36 -10.03 -23.16 17.19
N VAL A 37 -9.51 -21.99 16.82
CA VAL A 37 -9.93 -21.25 15.64
C VAL A 37 -8.70 -20.76 14.89
N LYS A 38 -8.71 -20.90 13.57
CA LYS A 38 -7.62 -20.37 12.72
C LYS A 38 -7.79 -18.87 12.50
N LEU A 39 -6.71 -18.18 12.14
CA LEU A 39 -6.74 -16.74 11.91
C LEU A 39 -7.74 -16.39 10.78
N GLU A 40 -7.75 -17.19 9.72
CA GLU A 40 -8.61 -17.02 8.55
C GLU A 40 -10.11 -17.13 8.91
N GLU A 41 -10.45 -18.04 9.83
CA GLU A 41 -11.82 -18.23 10.31
C GLU A 41 -12.28 -17.01 11.14
N ILE A 42 -11.39 -16.46 11.99
CA ILE A 42 -11.69 -15.22 12.73
C ILE A 42 -11.95 -14.06 11.75
N HIS A 43 -11.13 -13.94 10.69
CA HIS A 43 -11.34 -12.93 9.65
C HIS A 43 -12.70 -13.07 8.98
N GLU A 44 -13.10 -14.29 8.62
CA GLU A 44 -14.39 -14.54 7.97
C GLU A 44 -15.56 -14.17 8.89
N ILE A 45 -15.51 -14.58 10.16
CA ILE A 45 -16.55 -14.27 11.15
C ILE A 45 -16.67 -12.76 11.34
N LEU A 46 -15.55 -12.05 11.56
CA LEU A 46 -15.54 -10.60 11.75
C LEU A 46 -16.03 -9.87 10.50
N SER A 47 -15.65 -10.31 9.29
CA SER A 47 -16.09 -9.68 8.04
C SER A 47 -17.62 -9.67 7.87
N LYS A 48 -18.30 -10.69 8.40
CA LYS A 48 -19.76 -10.82 8.36
C LYS A 48 -20.47 -9.97 9.43
N HIS A 49 -19.75 -9.49 10.44
CA HIS A 49 -20.35 -8.75 11.55
C HIS A 49 -20.78 -7.32 11.11
N PRO A 50 -21.98 -6.83 11.53
CA PRO A 50 -22.51 -5.52 11.11
C PRO A 50 -21.56 -4.33 11.32
N ALA A 51 -20.70 -4.40 12.33
CA ALA A 51 -19.72 -3.35 12.59
C ALA A 51 -18.70 -3.15 11.45
N PHE A 52 -18.41 -4.20 10.67
CA PHE A 52 -17.50 -4.17 9.52
C PHE A 52 -18.24 -4.09 8.18
N LYS A 53 -19.58 -4.08 8.19
CA LYS A 53 -20.39 -3.85 6.97
C LYS A 53 -20.43 -2.39 6.54
N ASN A 54 -19.85 -1.48 7.32
CA ASN A 54 -19.80 -0.07 6.96
C ASN A 54 -18.84 0.14 5.79
N VAL A 55 -19.43 0.35 4.63
CA VAL A 55 -18.75 0.78 3.41
C VAL A 55 -18.16 2.16 3.64
N THR A 56 -16.88 2.36 3.34
CA THR A 56 -16.25 3.68 3.52
C THR A 56 -16.88 4.70 2.56
N LYS A 57 -16.85 6.00 2.89
CA LYS A 57 -17.32 7.06 1.97
C LYS A 57 -16.61 6.99 0.60
N LEU A 58 -15.32 6.62 0.60
CA LEU A 58 -14.53 6.45 -0.61
C LEU A 58 -15.03 5.27 -1.45
N GLU A 59 -15.34 4.14 -0.81
CA GLU A 59 -15.89 2.98 -1.51
C GLU A 59 -17.31 3.26 -2.04
N MET A 60 -18.15 3.97 -1.28
CA MET A 60 -19.45 4.45 -1.79
C MET A 60 -19.28 5.31 -3.06
N LEU A 61 -18.29 6.22 -3.06
CA LEU A 61 -17.98 7.07 -4.20
C LEU A 61 -17.50 6.25 -5.41
N ALA A 62 -16.60 5.28 -5.17
CA ALA A 62 -16.11 4.40 -6.22
C ALA A 62 -17.24 3.58 -6.85
N ARG A 63 -18.15 3.02 -6.04
CA ARG A 63 -19.35 2.31 -6.52
C ARG A 63 -20.26 3.24 -7.34
N LYS A 64 -20.51 4.47 -6.85
CA LYS A 64 -21.33 5.47 -7.56
C LYS A 64 -20.81 5.77 -8.97
N TYR A 65 -19.49 5.85 -9.15
CA TYR A 65 -18.86 6.15 -10.44
C TYR A 65 -18.32 4.92 -11.17
N ASN A 66 -18.73 3.71 -10.79
CA ASN A 66 -18.26 2.44 -11.38
C ASN A 66 -16.72 2.35 -11.47
N THR A 67 -16.02 2.89 -10.48
CA THR A 67 -14.56 2.91 -10.40
C THR A 67 -14.06 1.61 -9.79
N LYS A 68 -13.24 0.87 -10.54
CA LYS A 68 -12.57 -0.33 -10.03
C LYS A 68 -11.38 0.08 -9.16
N ILE A 69 -11.35 -0.41 -7.93
CA ILE A 69 -10.25 -0.18 -6.98
C ILE A 69 -9.31 -1.38 -7.04
N ILE A 70 -8.02 -1.12 -7.22
CA ILE A 70 -6.97 -2.14 -7.13
C ILE A 70 -6.40 -2.08 -5.70
N PHE A 71 -6.41 -3.22 -5.01
CA PHE A 71 -5.77 -3.31 -3.70
C PHE A 71 -4.28 -3.54 -3.86
N CYS A 72 -3.47 -2.58 -3.42
CA CYS A 72 -2.02 -2.73 -3.39
C CYS A 72 -1.59 -3.28 -2.01
N PRO A 73 -0.84 -4.40 -1.97
CA PRO A 73 -0.27 -4.91 -0.74
C PRO A 73 0.60 -3.87 -0.01
N LYS A 74 0.61 -3.93 1.33
CA LYS A 74 1.46 -3.05 2.14
C LYS A 74 2.93 -3.37 1.90
N TYR A 75 3.78 -2.34 1.89
CA TYR A 75 5.25 -2.46 1.71
C TYR A 75 5.70 -2.98 0.34
N HIS A 76 4.82 -2.98 -0.66
CA HIS A 76 5.13 -3.37 -2.04
C HIS A 76 5.16 -2.14 -2.96
N CYS A 77 6.19 -1.29 -2.80
CA CYS A 77 6.33 -0.05 -3.56
C CYS A 77 6.57 -0.27 -5.06
N GLU A 78 7.12 -1.42 -5.44
CA GLU A 78 7.31 -1.89 -6.81
C GLU A 78 6.00 -2.11 -7.57
N LEU A 79 4.92 -2.43 -6.86
CA LEU A 79 3.57 -2.55 -7.40
C LEU A 79 2.86 -1.19 -7.52
N ASN A 80 3.45 -0.12 -7.01
CA ASN A 80 2.88 1.22 -7.08
C ASN A 80 3.58 2.06 -8.16
N ALA A 81 2.95 2.17 -9.33
CA ALA A 81 3.52 2.88 -10.48
C ALA A 81 3.90 4.34 -10.19
N ILE A 82 3.24 5.00 -9.22
CA ILE A 82 3.54 6.38 -8.84
C ILE A 82 4.96 6.53 -8.28
N GLU A 83 5.52 5.50 -7.65
CA GLU A 83 6.89 5.51 -7.13
C GLU A 83 7.91 5.61 -8.26
N GLY A 84 7.63 4.94 -9.38
CA GLY A 84 8.43 5.04 -10.60
C GLY A 84 8.35 6.43 -11.24
N LEU A 85 7.16 7.04 -11.24
CA LEU A 85 6.96 8.42 -11.71
C LEU A 85 7.78 9.41 -10.87
N TRP A 86 7.66 9.34 -9.54
CA TRP A 86 8.41 10.21 -8.63
C TRP A 86 9.92 10.00 -8.74
N CYS A 87 10.37 8.75 -8.87
CA CYS A 87 11.79 8.47 -9.08
C CYS A 87 12.31 9.14 -10.36
N ASN A 88 11.57 9.02 -11.47
CA ASN A 88 11.96 9.62 -12.74
C ASN A 88 11.96 11.16 -12.71
N GLN A 89 10.90 11.77 -12.20
CA GLN A 89 10.80 13.23 -12.12
C GLN A 89 11.85 13.82 -11.17
N LYS A 90 12.08 13.20 -10.01
CA LYS A 90 13.15 13.62 -9.09
C LYS A 90 14.52 13.53 -9.73
N ALA A 91 14.80 12.45 -10.48
CA ALA A 91 16.07 12.32 -11.18
C ALA A 91 16.26 13.43 -12.24
N PHE A 92 15.20 13.75 -12.99
CA PHE A 92 15.21 14.82 -14.00
C PHE A 92 15.48 16.20 -13.39
N VAL A 93 14.76 16.54 -12.32
CA VAL A 93 14.89 17.83 -11.63
C VAL A 93 16.25 17.93 -10.96
N ARG A 94 16.70 16.88 -10.26
CA ARG A 94 17.98 16.88 -9.53
C ARG A 94 19.18 17.12 -10.44
N SER A 95 19.15 16.61 -11.67
CA SER A 95 20.27 16.80 -12.60
C SER A 95 20.27 18.15 -13.31
N ARG A 96 19.29 19.03 -13.08
CA ARG A 96 19.08 20.30 -13.81
C ARG A 96 18.81 21.51 -12.91
N THR A 97 18.52 21.28 -11.63
CA THR A 97 18.19 22.33 -10.67
C THR A 97 19.44 23.14 -10.27
N ASP A 98 19.25 24.43 -10.02
CA ASP A 98 20.21 25.30 -9.30
C ASP A 98 19.77 25.56 -7.85
N GLN A 99 18.84 24.74 -7.35
CA GLN A 99 18.25 24.83 -6.02
C GLN A 99 17.38 26.07 -5.78
N SER A 100 17.10 26.89 -6.81
CA SER A 100 16.09 27.93 -6.72
C SER A 100 14.67 27.35 -6.82
N PHE A 101 13.73 27.95 -6.09
CA PHE A 101 12.33 27.56 -6.12
C PHE A 101 11.71 27.76 -7.50
N ASP A 102 11.93 28.93 -8.11
CA ASP A 102 11.36 29.28 -9.41
C ASP A 102 11.79 28.32 -10.52
N LYS A 103 13.07 27.92 -10.54
CA LYS A 103 13.53 26.92 -11.50
C LYS A 103 13.00 25.53 -11.18
N MET A 104 12.89 25.17 -9.90
CA MET A 104 12.33 23.87 -9.51
C MET A 104 10.89 23.70 -10.03
N ILE A 105 10.05 24.74 -9.92
CA ILE A 105 8.68 24.71 -10.45
C ILE A 105 8.68 24.47 -11.97
N LYS A 106 9.49 25.22 -12.73
CA LYS A 106 9.63 25.01 -14.18
C LYS A 106 10.11 23.60 -14.52
N LEU A 107 11.10 23.09 -13.80
CA LEU A 107 11.64 21.74 -14.01
C LEU A 107 10.63 20.63 -13.68
N ILE A 108 9.69 20.86 -12.76
CA ILE A 108 8.62 19.89 -12.48
C ILE A 108 7.71 19.76 -13.71
N GLU A 109 7.34 20.88 -14.34
CA GLU A 109 6.55 20.89 -15.57
C GLU A 109 7.31 20.22 -16.72
N ASP A 110 8.58 20.59 -16.94
CA ASP A 110 9.44 19.98 -17.95
C ASP A 110 9.61 18.47 -17.73
N SER A 111 9.74 18.03 -16.47
CA SER A 111 9.86 16.61 -16.14
C SER A 111 8.61 15.82 -16.50
N ARG A 112 7.42 16.43 -16.41
CA ARG A 112 6.17 15.81 -16.82
C ARG A 112 6.11 15.65 -18.33
N THR A 113 6.49 16.67 -19.09
CA THR A 113 6.58 16.59 -20.55
C THR A 113 7.56 15.49 -20.97
N HIS A 114 8.76 15.49 -20.38
CA HIS A 114 9.77 14.46 -20.62
C HIS A 114 9.25 13.04 -20.32
N PHE A 115 8.50 12.87 -19.23
CA PHE A 115 7.92 11.58 -18.85
C PHE A 115 6.95 11.04 -19.90
N VAL A 116 6.13 11.91 -20.48
CA VAL A 116 5.18 11.58 -21.56
C VAL A 116 5.93 11.24 -22.84
N GLU A 117 6.82 12.12 -23.30
CA GLU A 117 7.60 11.95 -24.54
C GLU A 117 8.41 10.65 -24.55
N ARG A 118 8.97 10.27 -23.39
CA ARG A 118 9.77 9.04 -23.24
C ARG A 118 8.94 7.78 -22.99
N ASN A 119 7.61 7.89 -23.04
CA ASN A 119 6.66 6.79 -22.82
C ASN A 119 6.96 6.01 -21.52
N ILE A 120 7.33 6.72 -20.46
CA ILE A 120 7.81 6.10 -19.22
C ILE A 120 6.66 5.39 -18.51
N ALA A 121 5.43 5.92 -18.57
CA ALA A 121 4.23 5.28 -18.04
C ALA A 121 4.09 3.82 -18.52
N LEU A 122 4.24 3.58 -19.82
CA LEU A 122 4.14 2.23 -20.39
C LEU A 122 5.23 1.29 -19.84
N LYS A 123 6.45 1.78 -19.63
CA LYS A 123 7.54 1.01 -19.03
C LYS A 123 7.22 0.64 -17.57
N LEU A 124 6.63 1.56 -16.82
CA LEU A 124 6.22 1.31 -15.43
C LEU A 124 5.07 0.30 -15.33
N PHE A 125 4.06 0.39 -16.21
CA PHE A 125 2.97 -0.59 -16.26
C PHE A 125 3.47 -1.98 -16.67
N ARG A 126 4.40 -2.09 -17.62
CA ARG A 126 5.02 -3.37 -17.96
C ARG A 126 5.78 -3.95 -16.76
N ARG A 127 6.51 -3.11 -16.01
CA ARG A 127 7.20 -3.56 -14.79
C ARG A 127 6.22 -4.05 -13.74
N PHE A 128 5.10 -3.35 -13.52
CA PHE A 128 4.04 -3.80 -12.62
C PHE A 128 3.58 -5.23 -12.93
N TRP A 129 3.23 -5.50 -14.20
CA TRP A 129 2.78 -6.84 -14.60
C TRP A 129 3.86 -7.91 -14.43
N ARG A 130 5.12 -7.59 -14.74
CA ARG A 130 6.25 -8.51 -14.51
C ARG A 130 6.49 -8.78 -13.04
N SER A 131 6.28 -7.80 -12.16
CA SER A 131 6.35 -8.00 -10.71
C SER A 131 5.23 -8.93 -10.22
N ILE A 132 4.00 -8.75 -10.70
CA ILE A 132 2.88 -9.65 -10.38
C ILE A 132 3.16 -11.09 -10.86
N GLU A 133 3.66 -11.24 -12.08
CA GLU A 133 4.04 -12.55 -12.63
C GLU A 133 5.16 -13.21 -11.80
N ALA A 134 6.21 -12.46 -11.44
CA ALA A 134 7.28 -12.96 -10.58
C ALA A 134 6.74 -13.46 -9.22
N TYR A 135 5.85 -12.70 -8.58
CA TYR A 135 5.21 -13.14 -7.34
C TYR A 135 4.36 -14.41 -7.54
N SER A 136 3.64 -14.50 -8.65
CA SER A 136 2.85 -15.71 -8.96
C SER A 136 3.71 -16.96 -9.16
N GLN A 137 4.99 -16.78 -9.51
CA GLN A 137 6.00 -17.83 -9.66
C GLN A 137 6.78 -18.10 -8.36
N GLY A 138 6.40 -17.47 -7.25
CA GLY A 138 7.02 -17.70 -5.93
C GLY A 138 8.26 -16.86 -5.64
N GLN A 139 8.57 -15.84 -6.44
CA GLN A 139 9.68 -14.93 -6.17
C GLN A 139 9.41 -14.11 -4.90
N THR A 140 10.45 -13.85 -4.11
CA THR A 140 10.35 -13.01 -2.92
C THR A 140 10.39 -11.52 -3.27
N TYR A 141 10.02 -10.66 -2.32
CA TYR A 141 10.16 -9.20 -2.47
C TYR A 141 11.60 -8.78 -2.83
N ALA A 142 12.59 -9.41 -2.20
CA ALA A 142 14.00 -9.14 -2.47
C ALA A 142 14.37 -9.50 -3.92
N ASP A 143 13.90 -10.64 -4.41
CA ASP A 143 14.15 -11.09 -5.79
C ASP A 143 13.54 -10.12 -6.80
N VAL A 144 12.29 -9.68 -6.58
CA VAL A 144 11.59 -8.74 -7.47
C VAL A 144 12.29 -7.38 -7.51
N LEU A 145 12.77 -6.88 -6.36
CA LEU A 145 13.59 -5.67 -6.33
C LEU A 145 14.91 -5.86 -7.08
N GLN A 146 15.57 -7.00 -6.91
CA GLN A 146 16.82 -7.29 -7.60
C GLN A 146 16.63 -7.36 -9.12
N LEU A 147 15.60 -8.07 -9.58
CA LEU A 147 15.31 -8.28 -10.99
C LEU A 147 14.96 -6.98 -11.73
N PHE A 148 14.20 -6.07 -11.10
CA PHE A 148 13.61 -4.94 -11.80
C PHE A 148 14.09 -3.55 -11.34
N PHE A 149 14.86 -3.47 -10.25
CA PHE A 149 15.29 -2.20 -9.67
C PHE A 149 16.79 -2.13 -9.35
N SER A 150 17.51 -3.25 -9.20
CA SER A 150 18.86 -3.23 -8.65
C SER A 150 20.01 -3.18 -9.65
N GLN A 151 19.79 -3.19 -10.97
CA GLN A 151 20.92 -3.12 -11.91
C GLN A 151 21.74 -1.82 -11.81
N LEU A 152 21.27 -0.81 -11.06
CA LEU A 152 21.99 0.44 -10.77
C LEU A 152 22.23 0.69 -9.26
N CYS A 153 21.72 -0.16 -8.36
CA CYS A 153 21.87 -0.01 -6.92
C CYS A 153 22.84 -1.07 -6.37
N LYS A 154 24.15 -0.78 -6.45
CA LYS A 154 25.19 -1.50 -5.69
C LYS A 154 25.15 -1.07 -4.21
N THR A 155 24.08 -1.38 -3.50
CA THR A 155 23.98 -1.10 -2.07
C THR A 155 23.66 -2.38 -1.33
N SER A 156 24.57 -2.78 -0.45
CA SER A 156 24.39 -3.80 0.57
C SER A 156 23.14 -3.47 1.39
N ILE A 157 22.04 -4.15 1.13
CA ILE A 157 20.85 -4.06 1.96
C ILE A 157 21.16 -4.80 3.26
N GLN A 158 21.44 -4.07 4.35
CA GLN A 158 21.40 -4.65 5.69
C GLN A 158 19.95 -4.83 6.09
N SER A 159 19.50 -6.09 6.12
CA SER A 159 18.21 -6.48 6.68
C SER A 159 18.29 -6.38 8.20
N HIS A 160 17.53 -5.47 8.81
CA HIS A 160 17.24 -5.56 10.24
C HIS A 160 16.12 -6.59 10.43
N ARG A 161 16.49 -7.78 10.90
CA ARG A 161 15.57 -8.72 11.53
C ARG A 161 15.23 -8.26 12.93
#